data_AF-A0A2H3CNC8-F1
#
_entry.id   AF-A0A2H3CNC8-F1
#
_cell.length_a   1.000
_cell.length_b   1.000
_cell.length_c   1.000
_cell.angle_alpha   90.00
_cell.angle_beta   90.00
_cell.angle_gamma   90.00
#
_symmetry.space_group_name_H-M   'P 1'
#
loop_
_entity.id
_entity.type
_entity.pdbx_description
1 polymer ?
#
loop_
_entity_poly.entity_id
_entity_poly.type
_entity_poly.pdbx_seq_one_letter_code
_entity_poly.pdbx_strand_id
1 'polypeptide(L)'
;MSLCPGYHQVAQFRPDDDYEEEEEIFYVTLELGNIEPSLIPSCDSYYLVGLDTSTPFLQLAGTVLKGRHETLLGTELLFTEHEHALSYMESTWQRICFREIRLEEKGRVKAKADAGSLVLDRITGKLAPLPRRRRARKMEVVPEDY
;
A
#
# COMPACT_ATOMS: atom_id res chain seq x y z
N MET A 1 12.99 -54.74 -16.34
CA MET A 1 12.45 -54.62 -14.97
C MET A 1 12.40 -53.15 -14.64
N SER A 2 11.24 -52.60 -14.27
CA SER A 2 11.14 -51.23 -13.77
C SER A 2 11.31 -51.25 -12.25
N LEU A 3 12.09 -50.31 -11.71
CA LEU A 3 12.39 -50.22 -10.27
C LEU A 3 11.17 -49.79 -9.43
N CYS A 4 10.15 -49.19 -10.06
CA CYS A 4 8.92 -48.73 -9.40
C CYS A 4 7.71 -48.90 -10.35
N PRO A 5 6.57 -49.45 -9.90
CA PRO A 5 5.35 -49.50 -10.72
C PRO A 5 4.93 -48.11 -11.21
N GLY A 6 4.60 -47.99 -12.51
CA GLY A 6 4.16 -46.73 -13.13
C GLY A 6 5.26 -45.90 -13.79
N TYR A 7 6.54 -46.26 -13.60
CA TYR A 7 7.66 -45.53 -14.22
C TYR A 7 8.33 -46.37 -15.31
N HIS A 8 8.62 -45.75 -16.45
CA HIS A 8 9.36 -46.35 -17.56
C HIS A 8 10.69 -45.62 -17.73
N GLN A 9 11.79 -46.36 -17.64
CA GLN A 9 13.12 -45.82 -17.88
C GLN A 9 13.28 -45.48 -19.37
N VAL A 10 13.60 -44.24 -19.68
CA VAL A 10 13.87 -43.77 -21.05
C VAL A 10 15.37 -43.52 -21.23
N ALA A 11 15.91 -43.85 -22.40
CA ALA A 11 17.33 -43.64 -22.73
C ALA A 11 17.64 -42.17 -23.06
N GLN A 12 16.62 -41.40 -23.47
CA GLN A 12 16.70 -39.99 -23.74
C GLN A 12 15.29 -39.38 -23.64
N PHE A 13 15.19 -38.15 -23.13
CA PHE A 13 13.96 -37.37 -23.18
C PHE A 13 13.65 -36.94 -24.62
N ARG A 14 12.37 -36.73 -24.93
CA ARG A 14 11.98 -36.21 -26.24
C ARG A 14 12.49 -34.77 -26.42
N PRO A 15 12.67 -34.30 -27.66
CA PRO A 15 13.02 -32.90 -27.93
C PRO A 15 12.04 -31.96 -27.22
N ASP A 16 12.57 -30.87 -26.66
CA ASP A 16 11.88 -29.88 -25.82
C ASP A 16 10.88 -29.00 -26.61
N ASP A 17 10.50 -29.40 -27.83
CA ASP A 17 9.77 -28.58 -28.80
C ASP A 17 8.26 -28.49 -28.55
N ASP A 18 7.72 -29.25 -27.58
CA ASP A 18 6.29 -29.27 -27.22
C ASP A 18 5.96 -28.35 -26.02
N TYR A 19 6.94 -27.61 -25.47
CA TYR A 19 6.65 -26.56 -24.48
C TYR A 19 6.27 -25.29 -25.22
N GLU A 20 4.97 -25.08 -25.45
CA GLU A 20 4.49 -23.80 -25.96
C GLU A 20 4.89 -22.69 -24.97
N GLU A 21 5.50 -21.61 -25.49
CA GLU A 21 5.73 -20.37 -24.74
C GLU A 21 4.36 -19.71 -24.47
N GLU A 22 3.59 -20.28 -23.54
CA GLU A 22 2.31 -19.72 -23.12
C GLU A 22 2.57 -18.45 -22.29
N GLU A 23 1.96 -17.34 -22.67
CA GLU A 23 1.94 -16.11 -21.86
C GLU A 23 1.22 -16.39 -20.54
N GLU A 24 1.96 -16.42 -19.43
CA GLU A 24 1.38 -16.63 -18.10
C GLU A 24 0.72 -15.33 -17.60
N ILE A 25 -0.61 -15.35 -17.48
CA ILE A 25 -1.40 -14.26 -16.92
C ILE A 25 -1.63 -14.55 -15.44
N PHE A 26 -1.27 -13.60 -14.56
CA PHE A 26 -1.57 -13.67 -13.14
C PHE A 26 -2.45 -12.51 -12.69
N TYR A 27 -3.35 -12.79 -11.75
CA TYR A 27 -4.27 -11.80 -11.19
C TYR A 27 -3.78 -11.32 -9.84
N VAL A 28 -3.97 -10.03 -9.55
CA VAL A 28 -3.65 -9.42 -8.26
C VAL A 28 -4.84 -8.59 -7.81
N THR A 29 -5.19 -8.70 -6.52
CA THR A 29 -6.23 -7.85 -5.93
C THR A 29 -5.65 -6.52 -5.46
N LEU A 30 -6.35 -5.41 -5.74
CA LEU A 30 -5.97 -4.08 -5.29
C LEU A 30 -6.81 -3.72 -4.06
N GLU A 31 -6.19 -3.65 -2.88
CA GLU A 31 -6.85 -3.22 -1.66
C GLU A 31 -6.67 -1.71 -1.49
N LEU A 32 -7.74 -0.93 -1.69
CA LEU A 32 -7.70 0.53 -1.69
C LEU A 32 -7.82 1.17 -0.29
N GLY A 33 -7.87 0.35 0.75
CA GLY A 33 -8.04 0.82 2.13
C GLY A 33 -9.33 1.63 2.29
N ASN A 34 -9.25 2.72 3.04
CA ASN A 34 -10.41 3.53 3.44
C ASN A 34 -10.77 4.59 2.38
N ILE A 35 -10.94 4.16 1.12
CA ILE A 35 -11.45 5.02 0.04
C ILE A 35 -12.97 5.16 0.17
N GLU A 36 -13.49 6.32 -0.25
CA GLU A 36 -14.94 6.54 -0.29
C GLU A 36 -15.56 5.58 -1.33
N PRO A 37 -16.51 4.69 -0.95
CA PRO A 37 -16.96 3.61 -1.83
C PRO A 37 -17.59 4.07 -3.15
N SER A 38 -18.16 5.28 -3.20
CA SER A 38 -18.74 5.82 -4.43
C SER A 38 -17.69 6.33 -5.43
N LEU A 39 -16.43 6.54 -5.01
CA LEU A 39 -15.34 6.92 -5.91
C LEU A 39 -15.07 5.86 -6.97
N ILE A 40 -15.05 4.58 -6.60
CA ILE A 40 -14.72 3.49 -7.55
C ILE A 40 -15.70 3.45 -8.74
N PRO A 41 -17.03 3.37 -8.54
CA PRO A 41 -17.97 3.34 -9.65
C PRO A 41 -18.16 4.69 -10.36
N SER A 42 -17.71 5.80 -9.79
CA SER A 42 -17.79 7.14 -10.41
C SER A 42 -16.53 7.55 -11.18
N CYS A 43 -15.47 6.73 -11.14
CA CYS A 43 -14.24 6.97 -11.88
C CYS A 43 -14.27 6.30 -13.26
N ASP A 44 -14.16 7.09 -14.31
CA ASP A 44 -14.03 6.59 -15.69
C ASP A 44 -12.58 6.18 -16.04
N SER A 45 -11.60 6.50 -15.17
CA SER A 45 -10.19 6.17 -15.40
C SER A 45 -9.40 6.03 -14.11
N TYR A 46 -8.32 5.26 -14.20
CA TYR A 46 -7.28 5.15 -13.19
C TYR A 46 -5.91 5.12 -13.87
N TYR A 47 -4.86 5.54 -13.16
CA TYR A 47 -3.48 5.46 -13.64
C TYR A 47 -2.66 4.66 -12.64
N LEU A 48 -2.02 3.60 -13.12
CA LEU A 48 -1.25 2.68 -12.30
C LEU A 48 0.16 2.59 -12.87
N VAL A 49 1.17 2.85 -12.03
CA VAL A 49 2.58 2.86 -12.44
C VAL A 49 3.44 2.07 -11.47
N GLY A 50 4.50 1.46 -12.00
CA GLY A 50 5.49 0.73 -11.22
C GLY A 50 4.96 -0.57 -10.60
N LEU A 51 4.08 -1.30 -11.30
CA LEU A 51 3.59 -2.61 -10.89
C LEU A 51 4.69 -3.67 -10.73
N ASP A 52 5.78 -3.49 -11.45
CA ASP A 52 7.01 -4.28 -11.41
C ASP A 52 7.95 -3.87 -10.26
N THR A 53 7.62 -2.79 -9.55
CA THR A 53 8.44 -2.28 -8.46
C THR A 53 7.87 -2.68 -7.10
N SER A 54 8.70 -2.63 -6.07
CA SER A 54 8.23 -2.86 -4.69
C SER A 54 7.22 -1.81 -4.20
N THR A 55 7.03 -0.72 -4.94
CA THR A 55 6.25 0.45 -4.55
C THR A 55 5.44 1.00 -5.73
N PRO A 56 4.34 0.33 -6.12
CA PRO A 56 3.45 0.84 -7.16
C PRO A 56 2.72 2.10 -6.68
N PHE A 57 2.29 2.93 -7.63
CA PHE A 57 1.44 4.09 -7.35
C PHE A 57 0.18 4.03 -8.19
N LEU A 58 -0.95 4.36 -7.57
CA LEU A 58 -2.26 4.42 -8.19
C LEU A 58 -2.83 5.83 -8.05
N GLN A 59 -3.32 6.39 -9.15
CA GLN A 59 -4.08 7.62 -9.15
C GLN A 59 -5.53 7.31 -9.53
N LEU A 60 -6.47 7.71 -8.67
CA LEU A 60 -7.90 7.49 -8.82
C LEU A 60 -8.65 8.76 -8.39
N ALA A 61 -9.48 9.35 -9.27
CA ALA A 61 -10.24 10.58 -8.99
C ALA A 61 -9.42 11.75 -8.38
N GLY A 62 -8.14 11.88 -8.76
CA GLY A 62 -7.24 12.91 -8.23
C GLY A 62 -6.59 12.56 -6.88
N THR A 63 -6.99 11.46 -6.25
CA THR A 63 -6.31 10.89 -5.08
C THR A 63 -5.11 10.07 -5.54
N VAL A 64 -3.96 10.27 -4.89
CA VAL A 64 -2.74 9.50 -5.15
C VAL A 64 -2.53 8.51 -4.03
N LEU A 65 -2.37 7.25 -4.40
CA LEU A 65 -2.17 6.14 -3.48
C LEU A 65 -0.80 5.51 -3.72
N LYS A 66 -0.14 5.14 -2.63
CA LYS A 66 1.12 4.39 -2.62
C LYS A 66 0.83 2.95 -2.22
N GLY A 67 1.21 2.01 -3.08
CA GLY A 67 1.01 0.58 -2.88
C GLY A 67 2.20 -0.12 -2.24
N ARG A 68 1.93 -1.32 -1.73
CA ARG A 68 2.90 -2.32 -1.28
C ARG A 68 2.40 -3.71 -1.69
N HIS A 69 3.25 -4.50 -2.31
CA HIS A 69 2.94 -5.91 -2.61
C HIS A 69 2.91 -6.74 -1.33
N GLU A 70 1.92 -7.61 -1.21
CA GLU A 70 1.75 -8.54 -0.11
C GLU A 70 1.44 -9.95 -0.64
N THR A 71 2.15 -10.93 -0.10
CA THR A 71 1.85 -12.36 -0.26
C THR A 71 0.83 -12.76 0.79
N LEU A 72 -0.28 -13.33 0.35
CA LEU A 72 -1.37 -13.76 1.23
C LEU A 72 -1.04 -15.08 1.92
N LEU A 73 -1.54 -15.23 3.15
CA LEU A 73 -1.63 -16.54 3.80
C LEU A 73 -2.92 -17.21 3.33
N GLY A 74 -2.83 -18.01 2.26
CA GLY A 74 -3.95 -18.69 1.63
C GLY A 74 -4.19 -18.21 0.21
N THR A 75 -5.40 -18.45 -0.29
CA THR A 75 -5.78 -18.18 -1.68
C THR A 75 -7.11 -17.45 -1.71
N GLU A 76 -7.17 -16.36 -2.45
CA GLU A 76 -8.40 -15.67 -2.82
C GLU A 76 -8.98 -16.30 -4.07
N LEU A 77 -10.30 -16.49 -4.08
CA LEU A 77 -11.03 -17.01 -5.23
C LEU A 77 -11.87 -15.86 -5.81
N LEU A 78 -11.66 -15.59 -7.09
CA LEU A 78 -12.35 -14.56 -7.85
C LEU A 78 -13.48 -15.21 -8.64
N PHE A 79 -14.69 -14.67 -8.50
CA PHE A 79 -15.87 -15.11 -9.23
C PHE A 79 -16.45 -13.93 -10.00
N THR A 80 -16.95 -14.20 -11.20
CA THR A 80 -17.70 -13.24 -12.01
C THR A 80 -19.17 -13.60 -12.01
N GLU A 81 -20.04 -12.60 -11.95
CA GLU A 81 -21.49 -12.79 -12.02
C GLU A 81 -21.99 -12.45 -13.43
N HIS A 82 -22.63 -13.41 -14.09
CA HIS A 82 -23.30 -13.23 -15.37
C HIS A 82 -24.71 -13.82 -15.30
N GLU A 83 -25.74 -13.02 -15.62
CA GLU A 83 -27.14 -13.47 -15.70
C GLU A 83 -27.64 -14.25 -14.46
N HIS A 84 -27.26 -13.80 -13.25
CA HIS A 84 -27.57 -14.44 -11.96
C HIS A 84 -26.87 -15.78 -11.67
N ALA A 85 -25.84 -16.13 -12.45
CA ALA A 85 -24.95 -17.25 -12.18
C ALA A 85 -23.55 -16.75 -11.80
N LEU A 86 -22.97 -17.36 -10.76
CA LEU A 86 -21.58 -17.16 -10.37
C LEU A 86 -20.69 -18.18 -11.08
N SER A 87 -19.69 -17.70 -11.82
CA SER A 87 -18.66 -18.52 -12.45
C SER A 87 -17.31 -18.27 -11.81
N TYR A 88 -16.56 -19.33 -11.53
CA TYR A 88 -15.16 -19.20 -11.13
C TYR A 88 -14.38 -18.51 -12.26
N MET A 89 -13.63 -17.48 -11.91
CA MET A 89 -12.77 -16.75 -12.83
C MET A 89 -11.33 -17.20 -12.59
N GLU A 90 -10.76 -16.87 -11.43
CA GLU A 90 -9.38 -17.16 -11.13
C GLU A 90 -9.08 -17.22 -9.63
N SER A 91 -7.86 -17.62 -9.30
CA SER A 91 -7.35 -17.58 -7.92
C SER A 91 -6.08 -16.75 -7.81
N THR A 92 -5.88 -16.09 -6.66
CA THR A 92 -4.66 -15.33 -6.41
C THR A 92 -4.19 -15.48 -4.97
N TRP A 93 -2.87 -15.40 -4.81
CA TRP A 93 -2.17 -15.37 -3.53
C TRP A 93 -1.42 -14.04 -3.34
N GLN A 94 -1.64 -13.07 -4.23
CA GLN A 94 -0.98 -11.78 -4.23
C GLN A 94 -1.98 -10.63 -4.18
N ARG A 95 -1.62 -9.62 -3.39
CA ARG A 95 -2.39 -8.39 -3.22
C ARG A 95 -1.47 -7.17 -3.26
N ILE A 96 -1.99 -6.04 -3.70
CA ILE A 96 -1.35 -4.74 -3.52
C ILE A 96 -2.20 -3.89 -2.58
N CYS A 97 -1.63 -3.56 -1.43
CA CYS A 97 -2.29 -2.74 -0.42
C CYS A 97 -1.92 -1.27 -0.62
N PHE A 98 -2.92 -0.44 -0.90
CA PHE A 98 -2.77 0.98 -1.17
C PHE A 98 -3.14 1.84 0.04
N ARG A 99 -2.39 2.94 0.22
CA ARG A 99 -2.72 4.02 1.15
C ARG A 99 -2.63 5.36 0.46
N GLU A 100 -3.55 6.26 0.77
CA GLU A 100 -3.50 7.63 0.27
C GLU A 100 -2.24 8.36 0.74
N ILE A 101 -1.64 9.13 -0.15
CA ILE A 101 -0.47 9.97 0.12
C ILE A 101 -0.64 11.36 -0.47
N ARG A 102 0.18 12.30 0.00
CA ARG A 102 0.35 13.62 -0.61
C ARG A 102 1.73 13.71 -1.24
N LEU A 103 1.78 14.29 -2.43
CA LEU A 103 3.02 14.58 -3.12
C LEU A 103 3.59 15.90 -2.55
N GLU A 104 4.85 15.86 -2.14
CA GLU A 104 5.60 17.05 -1.71
C GLU A 104 6.67 17.38 -2.77
N GLU A 105 6.80 18.67 -3.09
CA GLU A 105 7.85 19.15 -3.99
C GLU A 105 9.23 18.92 -3.36
N LYS A 106 10.10 18.18 -4.04
CA LYS A 106 11.47 17.92 -3.59
C LYS A 106 12.31 19.20 -3.69
N GLY A 107 12.55 19.87 -2.56
CA GLY A 107 13.41 21.06 -2.50
C GLY A 107 12.81 22.24 -1.72
N ARG A 108 11.52 22.20 -1.38
CA ARG A 108 10.99 23.10 -0.34
C ARG A 108 11.47 22.61 1.01
N VAL A 109 12.54 23.22 1.51
CA VAL A 109 12.84 23.22 2.94
C VAL A 109 11.54 23.58 3.64
N LYS A 110 10.98 22.67 4.44
CA LYS A 110 9.88 22.97 5.35
C LYS A 110 10.36 24.16 6.18
N ALA A 111 9.91 25.37 5.83
CA ALA A 111 10.08 26.53 6.67
C ALA A 111 9.47 26.09 8.00
N LYS A 112 10.34 25.87 9.00
CA LYS A 112 9.94 25.49 10.34
C LYS A 112 8.74 26.35 10.72
N ALA A 113 7.67 25.69 11.15
CA ALA A 113 6.69 26.30 12.01
C ALA A 113 7.38 26.64 13.35
N ASP A 114 8.22 27.68 13.31
CA ASP A 114 8.65 28.51 14.45
C ASP A 114 8.06 29.93 14.28
N ALA A 115 6.95 30.04 13.52
CA ALA A 115 6.01 31.12 13.75
C ALA A 115 5.26 30.77 15.03
N GLY A 116 5.88 31.06 16.16
CA GLY A 116 5.17 31.17 17.44
C GLY A 116 3.89 31.96 17.18
N SER A 117 2.78 31.43 17.67
CA SER A 117 1.47 32.07 17.59
C SER A 117 1.55 33.44 18.25
N LEU A 118 1.91 34.45 17.45
CA LEU A 118 1.80 35.85 17.80
C LEU A 118 0.34 36.19 17.55
N VAL A 119 -0.49 35.84 18.53
CA VAL A 119 -1.86 36.34 18.61
C VAL A 119 -1.75 37.85 18.75
N LEU A 120 -2.09 38.57 17.69
CA LEU A 120 -2.29 40.01 17.75
C LEU A 120 -3.55 40.27 18.58
N ASP A 121 -3.43 41.10 19.61
CA ASP A 121 -4.58 41.53 20.39
C ASP A 121 -5.46 42.46 19.52
N ARG A 122 -6.67 41.99 19.20
CA ARG A 122 -7.60 42.65 18.27
C ARG A 122 -8.06 44.04 18.73
N ILE A 123 -7.86 44.38 20.00
CA ILE A 123 -8.29 45.67 20.57
C ILE A 123 -7.17 46.71 20.50
N THR A 124 -5.91 46.30 20.62
CA THR A 124 -4.78 47.23 20.80
C THR A 124 -3.78 47.20 19.65
N GLY A 125 -3.85 46.22 18.75
CA GLY A 125 -2.95 46.10 17.59
C GLY A 125 -1.48 45.82 17.95
N LYS A 126 -1.21 45.49 19.22
CA LYS A 126 0.14 45.18 19.71
C LYS A 126 0.32 43.66 19.88
N LEU A 127 1.57 43.22 19.79
CA LEU A 127 1.97 41.82 19.98
C LEU A 127 1.63 41.36 21.40
N ALA A 128 0.86 40.27 21.54
CA ALA A 128 0.56 39.71 22.85
C ALA A 128 1.85 39.18 23.53
N PRO A 129 2.03 39.38 24.85
CA PRO A 129 3.20 38.89 25.56
C PRO A 129 3.31 37.36 25.48
N LEU A 130 4.52 36.86 25.19
CA LEU A 130 4.79 35.42 25.15
C LEU A 130 4.51 34.77 26.52
N PRO A 131 3.91 33.57 26.56
CA PRO A 131 3.65 32.88 27.80
C PRO A 131 4.97 32.56 28.52
N ARG A 132 5.07 32.95 29.79
CA ARG A 132 6.24 32.66 30.64
C ARG A 132 6.40 31.14 30.80
N ARG A 133 7.55 30.64 30.35
CA ARG A 133 7.99 29.24 30.48
C ARG A 133 8.01 28.85 31.97
N ARG A 134 7.14 27.92 32.40
CA ARG A 134 7.18 27.37 33.77
C ARG A 134 8.47 26.56 33.94
N ARG A 135 9.29 26.93 34.95
CA ARG A 135 10.46 26.16 35.39
C ARG A 135 9.99 24.80 35.90
N ALA A 136 10.46 23.71 35.29
CA ALA A 136 10.32 22.38 35.86
C ALA A 136 11.12 22.30 37.18
N ARG A 137 10.48 21.90 38.28
CA ARG A 137 11.17 21.53 39.52
C ARG A 137 11.87 20.19 39.29
N LYS A 138 13.19 20.13 39.54
CA LYS A 138 13.92 18.86 39.69
C LYS A 138 13.31 18.12 40.88
N MET A 139 12.84 16.89 40.67
CA MET A 139 12.60 15.93 41.74
C MET A 139 13.94 15.26 42.02
N GLU A 140 14.47 15.45 43.24
CA GLU A 140 15.58 14.64 43.74
C GLU A 140 15.01 13.28 44.15
N VAL A 141 15.55 12.22 43.56
CA VAL A 141 15.28 10.83 43.95
C VAL A 141 16.20 10.52 45.12
N VAL A 142 15.62 10.20 46.27
CA VAL A 142 16.34 9.68 47.45
C VAL A 142 16.67 8.21 47.18
N PRO A 143 17.91 7.72 47.43
CA PRO A 143 18.21 6.29 47.29
C PRO A 143 17.61 5.50 48.45
N GLU A 144 16.99 4.35 48.16
CA GLU A 144 16.69 3.34 49.17
C GLU A 144 17.98 2.56 49.49
N ASP A 145 18.36 2.58 50.77
CA ASP A 145 19.44 1.76 51.32
C ASP A 145 18.96 0.30 51.43
N TYR A 146 19.78 -0.64 50.93
CA TYR A 146 19.67 -2.08 51.20
C TYR A 146 20.48 -2.46 52.44
#